data_AF-A0A924CP71-F1
#
_entry.id   AF-A0A924CP71-F1
#
_cell.length_a   1.000
_cell.length_b   1.000
_cell.length_c   1.000
_cell.angle_alpha   90.00
_cell.angle_beta   90.00
_cell.angle_gamma   90.00
#
_symmetry.space_group_name_H-M   'P 1'
#
loop_
_entity.id
_entity.type
_entity.pdbx_description
1 polymer ?
#
loop_
_entity_poly.entity_id
_entity_poly.type
_entity_poly.pdbx_seq_one_letter_code
_entity_poly.pdbx_strand_id
1 'polypeptide(L)'
;MSSFTLFLEDMGFRPKGTTLDRIDVDGNYQPENCRWATQKQQQRNKRNTRNVLFRGRSRSLAEWAEGLHLPYDVLRYRLNAGWTSEEAFTTPIRDLEDFLELAGVRKTKTQWCREKGLTQNALLGRLRRGWSVANALNTPMDIKKHERGLTFRGVTKSKSQWARDFGLSNSVLLSRIKKGWAIEDALTTPMAAKPEVRLITYNGLTKPATDWARSVGIKPVTLFSRLNAGWSIEDALTKKTQKRTHQSKIP
;
A
#
# COMPACT_ATOMS: atom_id res chain seq x y z
N MET A 1 -39.76 -44.21 17.81
CA MET A 1 -39.58 -43.07 16.88
C MET A 1 -38.13 -43.03 16.43
N SER A 2 -37.88 -42.76 15.15
CA SER A 2 -36.50 -42.64 14.64
C SER A 2 -35.92 -41.26 14.99
N SER A 3 -34.59 -41.15 15.08
CA SER A 3 -33.91 -39.86 15.30
C SER A 3 -34.22 -38.82 14.23
N PHE A 4 -34.58 -39.24 13.01
CA PHE A 4 -34.97 -38.35 11.92
C PHE A 4 -36.38 -37.77 12.08
N THR A 5 -37.33 -38.55 12.60
CA THR A 5 -38.72 -38.09 12.79
C THR A 5 -38.79 -36.95 13.79
N LEU A 6 -38.07 -37.06 14.91
CA LEU A 6 -37.98 -36.01 15.93
C LEU A 6 -37.38 -34.72 15.35
N PHE A 7 -36.31 -34.83 14.56
CA PHE A 7 -35.73 -33.67 13.87
C PHE A 7 -36.72 -32.97 12.92
N LEU A 8 -37.56 -33.72 12.21
CA LEU A 8 -38.55 -33.15 11.30
C LEU A 8 -39.71 -32.48 12.06
N GLU A 9 -40.13 -33.05 13.19
CA GLU A 9 -41.11 -32.44 14.10
C GLU A 9 -40.59 -31.11 14.66
N ASP A 10 -39.32 -31.07 15.08
CA ASP A 10 -38.68 -29.89 15.65
C ASP A 10 -38.42 -28.79 14.60
N MET A 11 -37.86 -29.15 13.45
CA MET A 11 -37.36 -28.18 12.46
C MET A 11 -38.32 -27.88 11.31
N GLY A 12 -39.33 -28.72 11.12
CA GLY A 12 -40.20 -28.70 9.94
C GLY A 12 -39.45 -28.98 8.62
N PHE A 13 -40.20 -28.92 7.52
CA PHE A 13 -39.61 -29.09 6.20
C PHE A 13 -38.68 -27.94 5.84
N ARG A 14 -37.49 -28.29 5.38
CA ARG A 14 -36.49 -27.34 4.88
C ARG A 14 -37.06 -26.51 3.71
N PRO A 15 -37.13 -25.17 3.84
CA PRO A 15 -37.46 -24.29 2.72
C PRO A 15 -36.39 -24.34 1.61
N LYS A 16 -36.78 -24.11 0.36
CA LYS A 16 -35.82 -24.11 -0.76
C LYS A 16 -34.77 -23.01 -0.59
N GLY A 17 -33.49 -23.36 -0.81
CA GLY A 17 -32.38 -22.39 -0.80
C GLY A 17 -31.84 -22.02 0.59
N THR A 18 -32.31 -22.64 1.66
CA THR A 18 -31.79 -22.46 3.01
C THR A 18 -30.92 -23.65 3.43
N THR A 19 -30.12 -23.49 4.49
CA THR A 19 -29.50 -24.60 5.22
C THR A 19 -29.66 -24.37 6.72
N LEU A 20 -29.35 -25.38 7.53
CA LEU A 20 -29.44 -25.28 8.97
C LEU A 20 -28.36 -24.32 9.48
N ASP A 21 -28.77 -23.36 10.31
CA ASP A 21 -27.90 -22.37 10.97
C ASP A 21 -28.34 -22.21 12.43
N ARG A 22 -27.46 -21.66 13.26
CA ARG A 22 -27.82 -21.28 14.63
C ARG A 22 -28.47 -19.89 14.66
N ILE A 23 -29.30 -19.62 15.66
CA ILE A 23 -29.81 -18.27 15.92
C ILE A 23 -28.74 -17.48 16.70
N ASP A 24 -28.28 -18.04 17.81
CA ASP A 24 -27.10 -17.66 18.55
C ASP A 24 -25.89 -18.50 18.10
N VAL A 25 -24.91 -17.84 17.48
CA VAL A 25 -23.68 -18.46 16.98
C VAL A 25 -22.83 -19.08 18.09
N ASP A 26 -23.00 -18.63 19.33
CA ASP A 26 -22.25 -19.13 20.48
C ASP A 26 -22.94 -20.30 21.21
N GLY A 27 -24.20 -20.57 20.89
CA GLY A 27 -24.98 -21.68 21.44
C GLY A 27 -24.81 -23.02 20.71
N ASN A 28 -25.44 -24.06 21.25
CA ASN A 28 -25.47 -25.43 20.69
C ASN A 28 -26.56 -25.58 19.61
N TYR A 29 -26.50 -26.66 18.83
CA TYR A 29 -27.60 -27.05 17.93
C TYR A 29 -28.72 -27.71 18.75
N GLN A 30 -29.82 -27.00 18.95
CA GLN A 30 -31.03 -27.43 19.65
C GLN A 30 -32.25 -26.75 19.00
N PRO A 31 -33.47 -27.31 19.10
CA PRO A 31 -34.65 -26.80 18.38
C PRO A 31 -34.86 -25.29 18.52
N GLU A 32 -34.62 -24.73 19.71
CA GLU A 32 -34.82 -23.31 20.00
C GLU A 32 -33.70 -22.42 19.46
N ASN A 33 -32.51 -22.98 19.20
CA ASN A 33 -31.36 -22.26 18.67
C ASN A 33 -31.07 -22.58 17.20
N CYS A 34 -31.88 -23.42 16.56
CA CYS A 34 -31.71 -23.80 15.16
C CYS A 34 -32.72 -23.04 14.29
N ARG A 35 -32.31 -22.67 13.08
CA ARG A 35 -33.21 -22.12 12.07
C ARG A 35 -32.78 -22.53 10.67
N TRP A 36 -33.74 -22.51 9.74
CA TRP A 36 -33.44 -22.50 8.32
C TRP A 36 -32.99 -21.10 7.90
N ALA A 37 -31.75 -20.97 7.43
CA ALA A 37 -31.18 -19.68 7.05
C ALA A 37 -30.63 -19.71 5.62
N THR A 38 -30.74 -18.57 4.94
CA THR A 38 -30.07 -18.32 3.66
C THR A 38 -28.55 -18.23 3.84
N GLN A 39 -27.79 -18.41 2.75
CA GLN A 39 -26.33 -18.21 2.78
C GLN A 39 -25.96 -16.80 3.29
N LYS A 40 -26.73 -15.76 2.90
CA LYS A 40 -26.51 -14.38 3.35
C LYS A 40 -26.69 -14.23 4.87
N GLN A 41 -27.72 -14.86 5.45
CA GLN A 41 -27.95 -14.85 6.89
C GLN A 41 -26.84 -15.58 7.65
N GLN A 42 -26.44 -16.77 7.19
CA GLN A 42 -25.33 -17.52 7.79
C GLN A 42 -24.01 -16.75 7.77
N GLN A 43 -23.69 -16.09 6.66
CA GLN A 43 -22.45 -15.29 6.55
C GLN A 43 -22.42 -14.14 7.54
N ARG A 44 -23.56 -13.51 7.82
CA ARG A 44 -23.69 -12.44 8.83
C ARG A 44 -23.66 -12.97 10.25
N ASN A 45 -24.03 -14.23 10.46
CA ASN A 45 -24.05 -14.88 11.76
C ASN A 45 -22.70 -15.49 12.16
N LYS A 46 -21.61 -15.26 11.41
CA LYS A 46 -20.29 -15.80 11.77
C LYS A 46 -19.68 -15.00 12.92
N ARG A 47 -18.97 -15.68 13.83
CA ARG A 47 -18.22 -15.06 14.94
C ARG A 47 -17.21 -14.01 14.48
N ASN A 48 -16.64 -14.17 13.29
CA ASN A 48 -15.68 -13.22 12.71
C ASN A 48 -16.32 -12.08 11.91
N THR A 49 -17.66 -11.96 11.94
CA THR A 49 -18.36 -10.84 11.30
C THR A 49 -18.04 -9.55 12.05
N ARG A 50 -17.58 -8.54 11.31
CA ARG A 50 -17.30 -7.22 11.88
C ARG A 50 -18.61 -6.48 12.17
N ASN A 51 -19.04 -6.52 13.42
CA ASN A 51 -20.14 -5.71 13.93
C ASN A 51 -19.63 -4.30 14.29
N VAL A 52 -20.44 -3.29 13.95
CA VAL A 52 -20.10 -1.88 14.16
C VAL A 52 -21.27 -1.20 14.86
N LEU A 53 -20.98 -0.54 15.99
CA LEU A 53 -21.94 0.29 16.71
C LEU A 53 -22.07 1.65 16.01
N PHE A 54 -23.28 2.01 15.62
CA PHE A 54 -23.61 3.32 15.08
C PHE A 54 -25.02 3.72 15.51
N ARG A 55 -25.16 4.93 16.07
CA ARG A 55 -26.43 5.48 16.58
C ARG A 55 -27.20 4.52 17.49
N GLY A 56 -26.51 3.91 18.46
CA GLY A 56 -27.09 3.01 19.45
C GLY A 56 -27.48 1.62 18.93
N ARG A 57 -27.16 1.28 17.67
CA ARG A 57 -27.45 -0.03 17.09
C ARG A 57 -26.16 -0.72 16.67
N SER A 58 -26.00 -1.99 17.03
CA SER A 58 -24.92 -2.84 16.55
C SER A 58 -25.43 -3.69 15.39
N ARG A 59 -24.76 -3.60 14.24
CA ARG A 59 -25.08 -4.40 13.03
C ARG A 59 -23.79 -4.78 12.33
N SER A 60 -23.86 -5.79 11.46
CA SER A 60 -22.72 -6.12 10.62
C SER A 60 -22.39 -4.96 9.66
N LEU A 61 -21.11 -4.81 9.30
CA LEU A 61 -20.70 -3.78 8.34
C LEU A 61 -21.44 -3.91 6.99
N ALA A 62 -21.78 -5.12 6.57
CA ALA A 62 -22.56 -5.38 5.35
C ALA A 62 -24.00 -4.85 5.47
N GLU A 63 -24.64 -4.98 6.63
CA GLU A 63 -25.97 -4.41 6.87
C GLU A 63 -25.96 -2.89 6.90
N TRP A 64 -24.90 -2.29 7.46
CA TRP A 64 -24.73 -0.84 7.39
C TRP A 64 -24.51 -0.36 5.95
N ALA A 65 -23.67 -1.03 5.17
CA ALA A 65 -23.45 -0.72 3.76
C ALA A 65 -24.77 -0.74 2.96
N GLU A 66 -25.57 -1.80 3.12
CA GLU A 66 -26.88 -1.91 2.46
C GLU A 66 -27.86 -0.83 2.93
N GLY A 67 -28.01 -0.63 4.24
CA GLY A 67 -28.99 0.30 4.80
C GLY A 67 -28.66 1.78 4.61
N LEU A 68 -27.37 2.12 4.45
CA LEU A 68 -26.91 3.48 4.18
C LEU A 68 -26.71 3.75 2.68
N HIS A 69 -26.89 2.74 1.82
CA HIS A 69 -26.57 2.80 0.39
C HIS A 69 -25.12 3.25 0.13
N LEU A 70 -24.18 2.81 0.97
CA LEU A 70 -22.75 3.10 0.83
C LEU A 70 -22.00 1.84 0.40
N PRO A 71 -20.98 1.94 -0.48
CA PRO A 71 -20.18 0.79 -0.86
C PRO A 71 -19.47 0.19 0.36
N TYR A 72 -19.63 -1.11 0.55
CA TYR A 72 -19.02 -1.86 1.64
C TYR A 72 -17.51 -1.61 1.76
N ASP A 73 -16.81 -1.58 0.62
CA ASP A 73 -15.36 -1.36 0.58
C ASP A 73 -14.94 0.02 1.10
N VAL A 74 -15.75 1.05 0.86
CA VAL A 74 -15.48 2.40 1.37
C VAL A 74 -15.61 2.43 2.89
N LEU A 75 -16.68 1.83 3.44
CA LEU A 75 -16.86 1.75 4.89
C LEU A 75 -15.73 0.93 5.53
N ARG A 76 -15.38 -0.22 4.94
CA ARG A 76 -14.28 -1.07 5.38
C ARG A 76 -12.95 -0.32 5.40
N TYR A 77 -12.63 0.40 4.32
CA TYR A 77 -11.42 1.20 4.22
C TYR A 77 -11.37 2.28 5.30
N ARG A 78 -12.44 3.08 5.46
CA ARG A 78 -12.51 4.14 6.47
C ARG A 78 -12.28 3.62 7.88
N LEU A 79 -13.00 2.56 8.25
CA LEU A 79 -12.86 1.96 9.58
C LEU A 79 -11.49 1.30 9.79
N ASN A 80 -10.82 0.80 8.74
CA ASN A 80 -9.45 0.29 8.82
C ASN A 80 -8.41 1.41 8.92
N ALA A 81 -8.71 2.59 8.35
CA ALA A 81 -7.92 3.80 8.49
C ALA A 81 -8.16 4.52 9.83
N GLY A 82 -8.91 3.91 10.76
CA GLY A 82 -9.13 4.44 12.11
C GLY A 82 -10.27 5.45 12.24
N TRP A 83 -11.12 5.59 11.22
CA TRP A 83 -12.28 6.48 11.30
C TRP A 83 -13.27 5.95 12.33
N THR A 84 -13.93 6.86 13.05
CA THR A 84 -15.08 6.49 13.89
C THR A 84 -16.24 6.01 13.01
N SER A 85 -17.17 5.24 13.58
CA SER A 85 -18.37 4.82 12.83
C SER A 85 -19.21 6.03 12.38
N GLU A 86 -19.26 7.09 13.19
CA GLU A 86 -19.96 8.32 12.82
C GLU A 86 -19.35 8.97 11.59
N GLU A 87 -18.03 9.23 11.60
CA GLU A 87 -17.33 9.81 10.45
C GLU A 87 -17.42 8.89 9.23
N ALA A 88 -17.21 7.58 9.43
CA ALA A 88 -17.16 6.61 8.35
C ALA A 88 -18.48 6.53 7.58
N PHE A 89 -19.61 6.69 8.27
CA PHE A 89 -20.94 6.46 7.73
C PHE A 89 -21.62 7.76 7.26
N THR A 90 -21.23 8.91 7.80
CA THR A 90 -21.85 10.21 7.45
C THR A 90 -21.03 11.01 6.46
N THR A 91 -19.71 10.79 6.38
CA THR A 91 -18.87 11.56 5.46
C THR A 91 -19.19 11.19 4.00
N PRO A 92 -19.52 12.16 3.13
CA PRO A 92 -19.76 11.89 1.72
C PRO A 92 -18.57 11.18 1.06
N ILE A 93 -18.86 10.25 0.16
CA ILE A 93 -17.81 9.63 -0.66
C ILE A 93 -17.33 10.70 -1.63
N ARG A 94 -16.07 11.13 -1.50
CA ARG A 94 -15.46 12.19 -2.30
C ARG A 94 -15.53 11.97 -3.81
N ASP A 95 -15.92 10.79 -4.27
CA ASP A 95 -15.99 10.41 -5.68
C ASP A 95 -17.29 10.82 -6.40
N LEU A 96 -18.30 11.35 -5.69
CA LEU A 96 -19.49 11.93 -6.35
C LEU A 96 -19.25 13.36 -6.88
N GLU A 97 -18.16 14.01 -6.48
CA GLU A 97 -17.76 15.34 -6.99
C GLU A 97 -16.63 15.26 -8.04
N ASP A 98 -16.23 14.06 -8.46
CA ASP A 98 -15.08 13.84 -9.36
C ASP A 98 -15.43 13.98 -10.85
N PHE A 99 -16.42 14.82 -11.15
CA PHE A 99 -16.87 15.12 -12.49
C PHE A 99 -16.15 16.34 -13.05
N LEU A 100 -15.77 16.27 -14.31
CA LEU A 100 -15.30 17.41 -15.08
C LEU A 100 -16.29 17.69 -16.20
N GLU A 101 -16.51 18.96 -16.47
CA GLU A 101 -17.33 19.41 -17.58
C GLU A 101 -16.45 19.98 -18.69
N LEU A 102 -16.68 19.53 -19.92
CA LEU A 102 -16.02 20.04 -21.11
C LEU A 102 -17.06 20.12 -22.23
N ALA A 103 -17.25 21.33 -22.78
CA ALA A 103 -18.21 21.60 -23.86
C ALA A 103 -19.64 21.10 -23.54
N GLY A 104 -20.13 21.36 -22.33
CA GLY A 104 -21.47 20.97 -21.88
C GLY A 104 -21.63 19.48 -21.56
N VAL A 105 -20.57 18.67 -21.70
CA VAL A 105 -20.58 17.25 -21.35
C VAL A 105 -19.94 17.07 -19.98
N ARG A 106 -20.71 16.53 -19.04
CA ARG A 106 -20.25 16.18 -17.68
C ARG A 106 -19.94 14.69 -17.59
N LYS A 107 -18.68 14.34 -17.31
CA LYS A 107 -18.21 12.95 -17.13
C LYS A 107 -17.26 12.86 -15.95
N THR A 108 -17.08 11.66 -15.41
CA THR A 108 -16.07 11.46 -14.35
C THR A 108 -14.66 11.65 -14.91
N LYS A 109 -13.70 12.04 -14.06
CA LYS A 109 -12.26 12.10 -14.44
C LYS A 109 -11.79 10.79 -15.10
N THR A 110 -12.26 9.64 -14.61
CA THR A 110 -11.93 8.32 -15.15
C THR A 110 -12.48 8.11 -16.56
N GLN A 111 -13.74 8.46 -16.82
CA GLN A 111 -14.34 8.37 -18.14
C GLN A 111 -13.60 9.28 -19.12
N TRP A 112 -13.33 10.52 -18.71
CA TRP A 112 -12.54 11.45 -19.51
C TRP A 112 -11.13 10.94 -19.81
N CYS A 113 -10.44 10.37 -18.81
CA CYS A 113 -9.10 9.80 -19.00
C CYS A 113 -9.10 8.68 -20.06
N ARG A 114 -10.08 7.77 -20.00
CA ARG A 114 -10.20 6.67 -20.97
C ARG A 114 -10.42 7.20 -22.38
N GLU A 115 -11.32 8.17 -22.54
CA GLU A 115 -11.66 8.75 -23.84
C GLU A 115 -10.52 9.58 -24.44
N LYS A 116 -9.81 10.34 -23.62
CA LYS A 116 -8.71 11.22 -24.07
C LYS A 116 -7.34 10.55 -24.08
N GLY A 117 -7.25 9.26 -23.77
CA GLY A 117 -5.99 8.53 -23.71
C GLY A 117 -5.03 9.05 -22.63
N LEU A 118 -5.56 9.53 -21.51
CA LEU A 118 -4.78 10.07 -20.39
C LEU A 118 -4.72 9.09 -19.23
N THR A 119 -3.66 9.19 -18.43
CA THR A 119 -3.63 8.55 -17.10
C THR A 119 -4.27 9.47 -16.08
N GLN A 120 -4.97 8.92 -15.08
CA GLN A 120 -5.57 9.70 -13.99
C GLN A 120 -4.54 10.59 -13.28
N ASN A 121 -3.33 10.06 -13.05
CA ASN A 121 -2.23 10.81 -12.43
C ASN A 121 -1.80 12.02 -13.26
N ALA A 122 -1.77 11.89 -14.59
CA ALA A 122 -1.43 13.01 -15.47
C ALA A 122 -2.52 14.09 -15.42
N LEU A 123 -3.80 13.70 -15.54
CA LEU A 123 -4.93 14.62 -15.45
C LEU A 123 -4.95 15.35 -14.10
N LEU A 124 -4.89 14.62 -12.98
CA LEU A 124 -4.86 15.19 -11.63
C LEU A 124 -3.63 16.09 -11.42
N GLY A 125 -2.48 15.71 -11.99
CA GLY A 125 -1.26 16.53 -11.96
C GLY A 125 -1.42 17.85 -12.72
N ARG A 126 -2.09 17.85 -13.87
CA ARG A 126 -2.39 19.07 -14.64
C ARG A 126 -3.33 20.00 -13.88
N LEU A 127 -4.45 19.45 -13.36
CA LEU A 127 -5.41 20.23 -12.57
C LEU A 127 -4.76 20.85 -11.31
N ARG A 128 -3.92 20.10 -10.59
CA ARG A 128 -3.17 20.63 -9.43
C ARG A 128 -2.19 21.75 -9.78
N ARG A 129 -1.72 21.81 -11.03
CA ARG A 129 -0.88 22.90 -11.54
C ARG A 129 -1.71 24.06 -12.12
N GLY A 130 -3.01 24.09 -11.83
CA GLY A 130 -3.91 25.17 -12.26
C GLY A 130 -4.31 25.10 -13.74
N TRP A 131 -4.14 23.97 -14.42
CA TRP A 131 -4.61 23.84 -15.79
C TRP A 131 -6.13 23.90 -15.84
N SER A 132 -6.67 24.61 -16.84
CA SER A 132 -8.11 24.55 -17.14
C SER A 132 -8.51 23.12 -17.51
N VAL A 133 -9.78 22.75 -17.26
CA VAL A 133 -10.31 21.42 -17.61
C VAL A 133 -10.08 21.10 -19.09
N ALA A 134 -10.33 22.08 -19.97
CA ALA A 134 -10.13 21.93 -21.41
C ALA A 134 -8.67 21.60 -21.76
N ASN A 135 -7.70 22.35 -21.23
CA ASN A 135 -6.28 22.07 -21.48
C ASN A 135 -5.85 20.76 -20.84
N ALA A 136 -6.30 20.49 -19.61
CA ALA A 136 -5.94 19.29 -18.89
C ALA A 136 -6.38 18.01 -19.62
N LEU A 137 -7.52 18.05 -20.30
CA LEU A 137 -8.10 16.94 -21.05
C LEU A 137 -7.62 16.84 -22.50
N ASN A 138 -7.45 17.96 -23.19
CA ASN A 138 -7.16 17.94 -24.63
C ASN A 138 -5.68 17.95 -24.97
N THR A 139 -4.80 18.35 -24.05
CA THR A 139 -3.36 18.29 -24.33
C THR A 139 -2.89 16.83 -24.32
N PRO A 140 -2.30 16.33 -25.43
CA PRO A 140 -1.77 14.96 -25.48
C PRO A 140 -0.69 14.74 -24.42
N MET A 141 -0.53 13.49 -23.98
CA MET A 141 0.63 13.13 -23.17
C MET A 141 1.89 13.15 -24.05
N ASP A 142 2.97 13.77 -23.59
CA ASP A 142 4.28 13.64 -24.24
C ASP A 142 4.87 12.27 -23.90
N ILE A 143 4.47 11.25 -24.68
CA ILE A 143 4.90 9.86 -24.52
C ILE A 143 6.37 9.70 -24.99
N LYS A 144 6.87 10.62 -25.84
CA LYS A 144 8.22 10.55 -26.44
C LYS A 144 9.35 10.67 -25.43
N LYS A 145 9.07 11.18 -24.22
CA LYS A 145 10.07 11.22 -23.12
C LYS A 145 10.56 9.81 -22.71
N HIS A 146 9.78 8.76 -22.97
CA HIS A 146 10.15 7.37 -22.69
C HIS A 146 10.79 6.61 -23.87
N GLU A 147 10.78 7.17 -25.08
CA GLU A 147 11.32 6.54 -26.31
C GLU A 147 12.85 6.63 -26.44
N ARG A 148 13.56 7.25 -25.49
CA ARG A 148 15.03 7.19 -25.45
C ARG A 148 15.49 5.82 -24.95
N GLY A 149 15.20 4.79 -25.74
CA GLY A 149 15.82 3.48 -25.62
C GLY A 149 17.34 3.61 -25.65
N LEU A 150 18.02 2.66 -25.03
CA LEU A 150 19.46 2.52 -25.12
C LEU A 150 19.72 1.47 -26.21
N THR A 151 20.57 1.80 -27.18
CA THR A 151 20.94 0.87 -28.24
C THR A 151 22.24 0.16 -27.85
N PHE A 152 22.22 -1.18 -27.87
CA PHE A 152 23.38 -2.01 -27.62
C PHE A 152 23.36 -3.19 -28.59
N ARG A 153 24.47 -3.41 -29.31
CA ARG A 153 24.62 -4.47 -30.33
C ARG A 153 23.47 -4.51 -31.34
N GLY A 154 23.08 -3.34 -31.87
CA GLY A 154 22.01 -3.21 -32.88
C GLY A 154 20.58 -3.33 -32.35
N VAL A 155 20.39 -3.64 -31.06
CA VAL A 155 19.07 -3.76 -30.44
C VAL A 155 18.79 -2.54 -29.57
N THR A 156 17.58 -1.97 -29.68
CA THR A 156 17.15 -0.84 -28.85
C THR A 156 16.08 -1.29 -27.86
N LYS A 157 16.36 -1.16 -26.56
CA LYS A 157 15.42 -1.46 -25.47
C LYS A 157 15.37 -0.32 -24.46
N SER A 158 14.37 -0.32 -23.59
CA SER A 158 14.36 0.60 -22.45
C SER A 158 15.55 0.30 -21.52
N LYS A 159 16.06 1.33 -20.84
CA LYS A 159 17.15 1.17 -19.86
C LYS A 159 16.79 0.16 -18.76
N SER A 160 15.54 0.17 -18.31
CA SER A 160 15.03 -0.80 -17.32
C SER A 160 15.05 -2.24 -17.85
N GLN A 161 14.71 -2.45 -19.13
CA GLN A 161 14.78 -3.77 -19.74
C GLN A 161 16.23 -4.24 -19.85
N TRP A 162 17.12 -3.38 -20.34
CA TRP A 162 18.55 -3.71 -20.39
C TRP A 162 19.14 -4.00 -19.01
N ALA A 163 18.78 -3.23 -17.99
CA ALA A 163 19.21 -3.51 -16.63
C ALA A 163 18.79 -4.93 -16.20
N ARG A 164 17.54 -5.33 -16.47
CA ARG A 164 17.07 -6.70 -16.18
C ARG A 164 17.83 -7.77 -16.95
N ASP A 165 18.01 -7.57 -18.25
CA ASP A 165 18.67 -8.56 -19.13
C ASP A 165 20.11 -8.84 -18.70
N PHE A 166 20.80 -7.85 -18.11
CA PHE A 166 22.17 -7.96 -17.61
C PHE A 166 22.27 -8.16 -16.08
N GLY A 167 21.16 -8.42 -15.39
CA GLY A 167 21.17 -8.64 -13.93
C GLY A 167 21.56 -7.42 -13.10
N LEU A 168 21.40 -6.22 -13.65
CA LEU A 168 21.69 -4.94 -12.99
C LEU A 168 20.43 -4.34 -12.36
N SER A 169 20.62 -3.54 -11.31
CA SER A 169 19.58 -2.62 -10.87
C SER A 169 19.49 -1.42 -11.81
N ASN A 170 18.27 -0.90 -12.02
CA ASN A 170 18.06 0.27 -12.89
C ASN A 170 18.87 1.50 -12.41
N SER A 171 19.06 1.65 -11.09
CA SER A 171 19.86 2.73 -10.51
C SER A 171 21.36 2.60 -10.83
N VAL A 172 21.90 1.39 -10.87
CA VAL A 172 23.31 1.15 -11.23
C VAL A 172 23.54 1.51 -12.70
N LEU A 173 22.71 1.00 -13.61
CA LEU A 173 22.84 1.31 -15.04
C LEU A 173 22.73 2.83 -15.30
N LEU A 174 21.76 3.50 -14.68
CA LEU A 174 21.61 4.96 -14.80
C LEU A 174 22.81 5.73 -14.23
N SER A 175 23.38 5.27 -13.10
CA SER A 175 24.58 5.87 -12.50
C SER A 175 25.80 5.74 -13.41
N ARG A 176 26.02 4.57 -14.02
CA ARG A 176 27.11 4.34 -14.99
C ARG A 176 26.98 5.24 -16.21
N ILE A 177 25.80 5.31 -16.82
CA ILE A 177 25.52 6.22 -17.94
C ILE A 177 25.77 7.68 -17.54
N LYS A 178 25.30 8.10 -16.36
CA LYS A 178 25.51 9.47 -15.86
C LYS A 178 26.99 9.80 -15.65
N LYS A 179 27.80 8.81 -15.28
CA LYS A 179 29.26 8.93 -15.14
C LYS A 179 30.00 8.81 -16.48
N GLY A 180 29.28 8.75 -17.60
CA GLY A 180 29.87 8.70 -18.94
C GLY A 180 30.47 7.35 -19.31
N TRP A 181 30.05 6.25 -18.67
CA TRP A 181 30.51 4.91 -19.06
C TRP A 181 30.09 4.60 -20.50
N ALA A 182 30.96 3.89 -21.23
CA ALA A 182 30.57 3.29 -22.50
C ALA A 182 29.40 2.33 -22.28
N ILE A 183 28.49 2.24 -23.26
CA ILE A 183 27.26 1.44 -23.13
C ILE A 183 27.58 -0.03 -22.87
N GLU A 184 28.62 -0.56 -23.54
CA GLU A 184 29.08 -1.93 -23.33
C GLU A 184 29.49 -2.16 -21.88
N ASP A 185 30.44 -1.38 -21.36
CA ASP A 185 30.89 -1.48 -19.96
C ASP A 185 29.74 -1.26 -18.97
N ALA A 186 28.83 -0.34 -19.29
CA ALA A 186 27.71 -0.01 -18.44
C ALA A 186 26.77 -1.21 -18.22
N LEU A 187 26.64 -2.07 -19.23
CA LEU A 187 25.79 -3.26 -19.22
C LEU A 187 26.52 -4.52 -18.77
N THR A 188 27.74 -4.74 -19.25
CA THR A 188 28.46 -6.02 -19.06
C THR A 188 29.25 -6.07 -17.75
N THR A 189 29.64 -4.92 -17.19
CA THR A 189 30.40 -4.91 -15.94
C THR A 189 29.51 -5.41 -14.79
N PRO A 190 29.87 -6.48 -14.08
CA PRO A 190 29.07 -6.98 -12.97
C PRO A 190 29.01 -5.95 -11.83
N MET A 191 27.99 -6.05 -10.99
CA MET A 191 27.98 -5.26 -9.75
C MET A 191 29.13 -5.71 -8.86
N ALA A 192 29.90 -4.76 -8.31
CA ALA A 192 30.87 -5.10 -7.28
C ALA A 192 30.14 -5.82 -6.13
N ALA A 193 30.76 -6.88 -5.60
CA ALA A 193 30.25 -7.57 -4.43
C ALA A 193 29.98 -6.53 -3.34
N LYS A 194 28.84 -6.65 -2.65
CA LYS A 194 28.59 -5.81 -1.48
C LYS A 194 29.75 -6.06 -0.51
N PRO A 195 30.40 -5.02 0.03
CA PRO A 195 31.44 -5.21 1.03
C PRO A 195 30.85 -6.02 2.19
N GLU A 196 31.65 -6.94 2.73
CA GLU A 196 31.24 -7.74 3.89
C GLU A 196 30.78 -6.83 5.02
N VAL A 197 29.68 -7.23 5.66
CA VAL A 197 29.09 -6.45 6.75
C VAL A 197 30.06 -6.47 7.92
N ARG A 198 30.62 -5.30 8.28
CA ARG A 198 31.48 -5.16 9.46
C ARG A 198 30.70 -5.50 10.72
N LEU A 199 30.95 -6.68 11.30
CA LEU A 199 30.40 -7.11 12.58
C LEU A 199 31.22 -6.51 13.73
N ILE A 200 30.54 -6.12 14.81
CA ILE A 200 31.15 -5.58 16.02
C ILE A 200 30.58 -6.35 17.21
N THR A 201 31.48 -6.81 18.09
CA THR A 201 31.14 -7.43 19.37
C THR A 201 31.33 -6.42 20.49
N TYR A 202 30.27 -6.17 21.26
CA TYR A 202 30.31 -5.29 22.43
C TYR A 202 29.33 -5.83 23.49
N ASN A 203 29.76 -5.89 24.75
CA ASN A 203 28.99 -6.45 25.88
C ASN A 203 28.37 -7.83 25.60
N GLY A 204 29.15 -8.73 24.98
CA GLY A 204 28.71 -10.10 24.67
C GLY A 204 27.75 -10.23 23.48
N LEU A 205 27.36 -9.14 22.83
CA LEU A 205 26.49 -9.17 21.64
C LEU A 205 27.29 -8.85 20.37
N THR A 206 27.18 -9.71 19.36
CA THR A 206 27.76 -9.49 18.02
C THR A 206 26.65 -9.12 17.05
N LYS A 207 26.75 -7.94 16.43
CA LYS A 207 25.81 -7.51 15.38
C LYS A 207 26.49 -6.55 14.38
N PRO A 208 25.89 -6.28 13.21
CA PRO A 208 26.39 -5.31 12.25
C PRO A 208 26.67 -3.94 12.89
N ALA A 209 27.77 -3.31 12.49
CA ALA A 209 28.12 -1.96 12.92
C ALA A 209 26.98 -0.95 12.65
N THR A 210 26.26 -1.12 11.54
CA THR A 210 25.10 -0.28 11.21
C THR A 210 23.95 -0.43 12.20
N ASP A 211 23.74 -1.63 12.74
CA ASP A 211 22.73 -1.91 13.77
C ASP A 211 23.16 -1.40 15.14
N TRP A 212 24.47 -1.46 15.44
CA TRP A 212 25.05 -0.79 16.61
C TRP A 212 24.86 0.72 16.56
N ALA A 213 25.20 1.35 15.43
CA ALA A 213 25.01 2.79 15.24
C ALA A 213 23.55 3.21 15.46
N ARG A 214 22.61 2.45 14.89
CA ARG A 214 21.17 2.67 15.07
C ARG A 214 20.74 2.51 16.53
N SER A 215 21.21 1.49 17.24
CA SER A 215 20.80 1.26 18.64
C SER A 215 21.31 2.35 19.60
N VAL A 216 22.45 2.98 19.31
CA VAL A 216 23.01 4.05 20.15
C VAL A 216 22.66 5.45 19.63
N GLY A 217 21.83 5.55 18.60
CA GLY A 217 21.33 6.83 18.08
C GLY A 217 22.36 7.67 17.31
N ILE A 218 23.43 7.07 16.78
CA ILE A 218 24.42 7.77 15.94
C ILE A 218 24.28 7.36 14.48
N LYS A 219 24.68 8.25 13.56
CA LYS A 219 24.70 7.91 12.12
C LYS A 219 25.75 6.81 11.87
N PRO A 220 25.47 5.77 11.05
CA PRO A 220 26.46 4.73 10.74
C PRO A 220 27.79 5.29 10.23
N VAL A 221 27.75 6.34 9.41
CA VAL A 221 28.95 7.04 8.93
C VAL A 221 29.82 7.60 10.06
N THR A 222 29.21 8.05 11.16
CA THR A 222 29.93 8.53 12.35
C THR A 222 30.62 7.39 13.06
N LEU A 223 29.93 6.26 13.25
CA LEU A 223 30.54 5.08 13.87
C LEU A 223 31.71 4.57 13.05
N PHE A 224 31.56 4.44 11.73
CA PHE A 224 32.65 4.02 10.84
C PHE A 224 33.84 4.97 10.88
N SER A 225 33.61 6.29 10.89
CA SER A 225 34.68 7.28 11.01
C SER A 225 35.47 7.12 12.31
N ARG A 226 34.81 6.88 13.45
CA ARG A 226 35.47 6.67 14.74
C ARG A 226 36.32 5.40 14.74
N LEU A 227 35.76 4.30 14.25
CA LEU A 227 36.47 3.02 14.18
C LEU A 227 37.66 3.06 13.20
N ASN A 228 37.54 3.77 12.09
CA ASN A 228 38.65 3.95 11.14
C ASN A 228 39.72 4.91 11.67
N ALA A 229 39.36 5.80 12.59
CA ALA A 229 40.29 6.65 13.34
C ALA A 229 40.89 5.93 14.58
N GLY A 230 40.67 4.62 14.72
CA GLY A 230 41.28 3.81 15.78
C GLY A 230 40.59 3.90 17.15
N TRP A 231 39.37 4.41 17.24
CA TRP A 231 38.64 4.47 18.52
C TRP A 231 38.33 3.06 19.04
N SER A 232 38.35 2.89 20.36
CA SER A 232 37.84 1.66 20.97
C SER A 232 36.35 1.48 20.65
N ILE A 233 35.87 0.23 20.60
CA ILE A 233 34.47 -0.07 20.29
C ILE A 233 33.54 0.65 21.28
N GLU A 234 33.89 0.62 22.56
CA GLU A 234 33.16 1.31 23.62
C GLU A 234 33.08 2.82 23.34
N ASP A 235 34.22 3.49 23.14
CA ASP A 235 34.27 4.92 22.86
C ASP A 235 33.51 5.28 21.58
N ALA A 236 33.62 4.43 20.56
CA ALA A 236 32.98 4.64 19.28
C ALA A 236 31.44 4.64 19.40
N LEU A 237 30.89 3.87 20.36
CA LEU A 237 29.47 3.72 20.61
C LEU A 237 28.92 4.69 21.68
N THR A 238 29.70 5.02 22.71
CA THR A 238 29.18 5.75 23.89
C THR A 238 29.48 7.24 23.87
N LYS A 239 30.61 7.68 23.29
CA LYS A 239 30.98 9.10 23.32
C LYS A 239 30.03 9.93 22.46
N LYS A 240 29.50 11.01 23.05
CA LYS A 240 28.59 11.94 22.37
C LYS A 240 29.31 12.63 21.20
N THR A 241 28.63 12.76 20.06
CA THR A 241 29.14 13.53 18.93
C THR A 241 29.13 15.02 19.28
N GLN A 242 30.29 15.68 19.25
CA GLN A 242 30.33 17.15 19.33
C GLN A 242 29.67 17.71 18.07
N LYS A 243 28.69 18.61 18.22
CA LYS A 243 28.16 19.37 17.08
C LYS A 243 29.28 20.28 16.59
N ARG A 244 29.66 20.18 15.31
CA ARG A 244 30.45 21.23 14.66
C ARG A 244 29.64 22.52 14.74
N THR A 245 30.05 23.45 15.59
CA THR A 245 29.57 24.82 15.54
C THR A 245 30.06 25.40 14.22
N HIS A 246 29.15 25.62 13.28
CA HIS A 246 29.48 26.43 12.11
C HIS A 246 29.71 27.84 12.63
N GLN A 247 30.97 28.26 12.78
CA GLN A 247 31.28 29.68 12.83
C GLN A 247 30.90 30.24 11.46
N SER A 248 29.74 30.88 11.41
CA SER A 248 29.38 31.76 10.31
C SER A 248 30.42 32.86 10.25
N LYS A 249 31.29 32.82 9.22
CA LYS A 249 31.96 34.02 8.75
C LYS A 249 30.85 34.98 8.29
N ILE A 250 30.61 36.00 9.10
CA ILE A 250 29.78 37.17 8.79
C ILE A 250 30.67 38.10 7.93
N PRO A 251 30.10 38.78 6.92
CA PRO A 251 30.78 39.15 5.66
C PRO A 251 31.92 40.16 5.79
#